data_AF-A0AB34J629-F1
#
_entry.id   AF-A0AB34J629-F1
#
_cell.length_a   1.000
_cell.length_b   1.000
_cell.length_c   1.000
_cell.angle_alpha   90.00
_cell.angle_beta   90.00
_cell.angle_gamma   90.00
#
_symmetry.space_group_name_H-M   'P 1'
#
loop_
_entity.id
_entity.type
_entity.pdbx_description
1 polymer ?
#
loop_
_entity_poly.entity_id
_entity_poly.type
_entity_poly.pdbx_seq_one_letter_code
_entity_poly.pdbx_strand_id
1 'polypeptide(L)'
;MAARLLPAALFLCASVARAGKLEVSSGNLRSKRGVEDVKLSWDKTFKLRGHATKLSGTYDMKAKKDFLSSVALSGTVSSPPAPYFGVFKVGYDLSHSFKSNMQALKLSASAKGATLKATVDSHGLKFTEFLARSKYDSLSFQPSYKPPNGVVELTLGSRDLAATLYYNTKRKSVDYKLAASRQLGAGRGVEAEVAADGVDVSYFDSTFEEGAKWTATLSAPFSRLSDAGVQLRRTMSF
;
A
#
# COMPACT_ATOMS: atom_id res chain seq x y z
N MET A 1 37.15 -36.11 -4.82
CA MET A 1 37.63 -34.84 -5.40
C MET A 1 36.44 -33.86 -5.44
N ALA A 2 36.14 -33.18 -4.32
CA ALA A 2 34.94 -32.34 -4.19
C ALA A 2 35.18 -31.13 -3.27
N ALA A 3 36.34 -30.50 -3.42
CA ALA A 3 36.69 -29.27 -2.72
C ALA A 3 37.31 -28.33 -3.77
N ARG A 4 36.51 -27.52 -4.45
CA ARG A 4 37.04 -26.42 -5.28
C ARG A 4 36.09 -25.31 -5.73
N LEU A 5 34.81 -25.28 -5.35
CA LEU A 5 33.90 -24.20 -5.77
C LEU A 5 33.33 -23.31 -4.65
N LEU A 6 33.54 -23.65 -3.37
CA LEU A 6 33.18 -22.75 -2.27
C LEU A 6 33.98 -21.43 -2.14
N PRO A 7 35.23 -21.25 -2.65
CA PRO A 7 35.96 -20.03 -2.34
C PRO A 7 35.51 -18.79 -3.13
N ALA A 8 34.94 -18.93 -4.34
CA ALA A 8 34.70 -17.76 -5.20
C ALA A 8 33.47 -16.92 -4.77
N ALA A 9 32.38 -17.57 -4.35
CA ALA A 9 31.17 -16.86 -3.92
C ALA A 9 31.33 -16.21 -2.52
N LEU A 10 32.12 -16.81 -1.62
CA LEU A 10 32.41 -16.21 -0.32
C LEU A 10 33.36 -15.00 -0.42
N PHE A 11 34.33 -15.03 -1.33
CA PHE A 11 35.31 -13.94 -1.47
C PHE A 11 34.73 -12.64 -2.05
N LEU A 12 33.72 -12.71 -2.92
CA LEU A 12 33.06 -11.51 -3.45
C LEU A 12 32.15 -10.81 -2.39
N CYS A 13 31.73 -11.54 -1.35
CA CYS A 13 30.83 -11.04 -0.32
C CYS A 13 31.52 -10.54 0.95
N ALA A 14 32.78 -10.92 1.20
CA ALA A 14 33.53 -10.51 2.39
C ALA A 14 33.85 -9.01 2.43
N SER A 15 33.84 -8.31 1.28
CA SER A 15 34.09 -6.86 1.19
C SER A 15 32.86 -5.97 1.37
N VAL A 16 31.65 -6.55 1.53
CA VAL A 16 30.37 -5.82 1.71
C VAL A 16 29.88 -5.82 3.17
N ALA A 17 30.66 -6.43 4.08
CA ALA A 17 30.27 -6.64 5.48
C ALA A 17 30.41 -5.36 6.33
N ARG A 18 29.46 -4.43 6.19
CA ARG A 18 29.14 -3.48 7.28
C ARG A 18 27.64 -3.38 7.58
N ALA A 19 26.77 -3.93 6.72
CA ALA A 19 25.32 -4.06 6.92
C ALA A 19 24.79 -5.34 6.22
N GLY A 20 25.16 -6.51 6.73
CA GLY A 20 24.72 -7.80 6.14
C GLY A 20 24.37 -8.84 7.20
N LYS A 21 23.47 -9.75 6.85
CA LYS A 21 23.07 -10.91 7.66
C LYS A 21 23.57 -12.18 6.99
N LEU A 22 24.31 -13.00 7.73
CA LEU A 22 24.73 -14.34 7.32
C LEU A 22 24.02 -15.35 8.23
N GLU A 23 23.34 -16.32 7.62
CA GLU A 23 22.75 -17.47 8.30
C GLU A 23 23.39 -18.75 7.76
N VAL A 24 23.93 -19.56 8.64
CA VAL A 24 24.46 -20.88 8.31
C VAL A 24 23.62 -21.90 9.06
N SER A 25 23.03 -22.85 8.32
CA SER A 25 22.28 -23.95 8.93
C SER A 25 23.03 -25.25 8.75
N SER A 26 23.07 -26.04 9.81
CA SER A 26 23.61 -27.39 9.81
C SER A 26 22.61 -28.28 10.52
N GLY A 27 22.32 -29.43 9.94
CA GLY A 27 21.65 -30.52 10.64
C GLY A 27 22.64 -31.32 11.47
N ASN A 28 22.24 -32.55 11.79
CA ASN A 28 22.90 -33.48 12.73
C ASN A 28 24.45 -33.44 12.66
N LEU A 29 25.04 -32.73 13.61
CA LEU A 29 26.48 -32.47 13.74
C LEU A 29 27.32 -33.74 13.99
N ARG A 30 26.67 -34.86 14.36
CA ARG A 30 27.34 -36.16 14.56
C ARG A 30 27.45 -36.99 13.28
N SER A 31 26.72 -36.63 12.22
CA SER A 31 26.83 -37.27 10.91
C SER A 31 27.79 -36.48 10.03
N LYS A 32 28.55 -37.14 9.14
CA LYS A 32 29.54 -36.50 8.23
C LYS A 32 28.95 -35.49 7.23
N ARG A 33 27.68 -35.06 7.37
CA ARG A 33 27.06 -34.03 6.54
C ARG A 33 27.30 -32.66 7.19
N GLY A 34 28.31 -31.98 6.68
CA GLY A 34 28.54 -30.56 6.95
C GLY A 34 27.43 -29.68 6.38
N VAL A 35 27.44 -28.40 6.80
CA VAL A 35 26.62 -27.25 6.38
C VAL A 35 25.52 -27.57 5.33
N GLU A 36 24.26 -27.49 5.75
CA GLU A 36 23.10 -27.80 4.92
C GLU A 36 22.59 -26.61 4.09
N ASP A 37 22.77 -25.39 4.60
CA ASP A 37 22.38 -24.16 3.90
C ASP A 37 23.26 -22.99 4.33
N VAL A 38 23.46 -22.07 3.39
CA VAL A 38 24.09 -20.77 3.65
C VAL A 38 23.22 -19.72 2.99
N LYS A 39 22.72 -18.79 3.81
CA LYS A 39 21.96 -17.63 3.33
C LYS A 39 22.72 -16.37 3.71
N LEU A 40 22.81 -15.45 2.76
CA LEU A 40 23.42 -14.14 2.97
C LEU A 40 22.48 -13.09 2.39
N SER A 41 22.27 -12.02 3.14
CA SER A 41 21.65 -10.80 2.62
C SER A 41 22.51 -9.61 2.98
N TRP A 42 22.71 -8.71 2.02
CA TRP A 42 23.46 -7.48 2.24
C TRP A 42 22.74 -6.31 1.58
N ASP A 43 22.98 -5.12 2.11
CA ASP A 43 22.59 -3.88 1.47
C ASP A 43 23.68 -2.82 1.54
N LYS A 44 23.68 -1.94 0.53
CA LYS A 44 24.58 -0.81 0.42
C LYS A 44 23.82 0.39 -0.11
N THR A 45 23.79 1.45 0.69
CA THR A 45 23.26 2.74 0.28
C THR A 45 24.41 3.62 -0.22
N PHE A 46 24.25 4.21 -1.39
CA PHE A 46 25.19 5.16 -2.00
C PHE A 46 24.44 6.31 -2.67
N LYS A 47 25.15 7.37 -3.05
CA LYS A 47 24.56 8.48 -3.80
C LYS A 47 24.79 8.27 -5.29
N LEU A 48 23.71 8.22 -6.07
CA LEU A 48 23.75 8.25 -7.53
C LEU A 48 23.25 9.63 -7.99
N ARG A 49 24.14 10.43 -8.59
CA ARG A 49 23.84 11.83 -8.98
C ARG A 49 23.20 12.66 -7.86
N GLY A 50 23.70 12.50 -6.64
CA GLY A 50 23.20 13.19 -5.46
C GLY A 50 21.98 12.55 -4.78
N HIS A 51 21.35 11.54 -5.38
CA HIS A 51 20.18 10.85 -4.81
C HIS A 51 20.57 9.56 -4.09
N ALA A 52 20.01 9.35 -2.89
CA ALA A 52 20.21 8.12 -2.15
C ALA A 52 19.63 6.92 -2.90
N THR A 53 20.46 5.91 -3.14
CA THR A 53 20.17 4.69 -3.87
C THR A 53 20.65 3.51 -3.04
N LYS A 54 19.78 2.51 -2.87
CA LYS A 54 20.05 1.28 -2.12
C LYS A 54 20.17 0.12 -3.10
N LEU A 55 21.33 -0.53 -3.11
CA LEU A 55 21.54 -1.82 -3.75
C LEU A 55 21.50 -2.90 -2.67
N SER A 56 20.78 -3.99 -2.92
CA SER A 56 20.69 -5.14 -2.04
C SER A 56 20.85 -6.44 -2.81
N GLY A 57 21.47 -7.42 -2.19
CA GLY A 57 21.66 -8.75 -2.76
C GLY A 57 21.34 -9.83 -1.75
N THR A 58 20.77 -10.93 -2.25
CA THR A 58 20.56 -12.13 -1.46
C THR A 58 21.24 -13.32 -2.12
N TYR A 59 21.76 -14.20 -1.30
CA TYR A 59 22.26 -15.52 -1.65
C TYR A 59 21.56 -16.54 -0.76
N ASP A 60 21.19 -17.67 -1.35
CA ASP A 60 20.61 -18.80 -0.65
C ASP A 60 21.10 -20.05 -1.39
N MET A 61 21.94 -20.85 -0.71
CA MET A 61 22.60 -22.01 -1.30
C MET A 61 21.59 -23.03 -1.81
N LYS A 62 20.44 -23.20 -1.14
CA LYS A 62 19.37 -24.09 -1.58
C LYS A 62 18.60 -23.52 -2.76
N ALA A 63 18.42 -22.20 -2.84
CA ALA A 63 17.69 -21.56 -3.93
C ALA A 63 18.52 -21.45 -5.22
N LYS A 64 19.80 -21.09 -5.12
CA LYS A 64 20.75 -20.99 -6.23
C LYS A 64 22.18 -21.16 -5.73
N LYS A 65 22.68 -22.40 -5.80
CA LYS A 65 23.96 -22.80 -5.17
C LYS A 65 25.17 -21.97 -5.60
N ASP A 66 25.28 -21.67 -6.89
CA ASP A 66 26.50 -21.10 -7.47
C ASP A 66 26.44 -19.57 -7.68
N PHE A 67 25.34 -18.91 -7.30
CA PHE A 67 25.14 -17.49 -7.56
C PHE A 67 24.12 -16.83 -6.62
N LEU A 68 24.02 -15.50 -6.63
CA LEU A 68 22.97 -14.78 -5.90
C LEU A 68 21.58 -15.32 -6.24
N SER A 69 20.70 -15.39 -5.24
CA SER A 69 19.27 -15.72 -5.43
C SER A 69 18.48 -14.53 -5.96
N SER A 70 18.82 -13.31 -5.53
CA SER A 70 18.21 -12.08 -6.05
C SER A 70 19.11 -10.85 -5.87
N VAL A 71 18.80 -9.81 -6.63
CA VAL A 71 19.34 -8.46 -6.47
C VAL A 71 18.19 -7.45 -6.56
N ALA A 72 18.26 -6.36 -5.81
CA ALA A 72 17.34 -5.24 -5.94
C ALA A 72 18.04 -3.88 -5.82
N LEU A 73 17.62 -2.92 -6.65
CA LEU A 73 18.08 -1.55 -6.69
C LEU A 73 16.88 -0.63 -6.50
N SER A 74 16.89 0.18 -5.44
CA SER A 74 15.79 1.07 -5.09
C SER A 74 16.28 2.46 -4.72
N GLY A 75 15.44 3.47 -4.91
CA GLY A 75 15.77 4.84 -4.57
C GLY A 75 14.67 5.81 -4.93
N THR A 76 14.90 7.08 -4.60
CA THR A 76 13.96 8.16 -4.91
C THR A 76 14.70 9.36 -5.47
N VAL A 77 14.30 9.79 -6.66
CA VAL A 77 14.74 11.04 -7.29
C VAL A 77 13.73 12.14 -6.94
N SER A 78 14.20 13.31 -6.54
CA SER A 78 13.34 14.47 -6.25
C SER A 78 13.75 15.64 -7.14
N SER A 79 12.77 16.35 -7.70
CA SER A 79 13.00 17.61 -8.40
C SER A 79 13.22 18.75 -7.41
N PRO A 80 13.83 19.87 -7.86
CA PRO A 80 13.68 21.14 -7.19
C PRO A 80 12.19 21.53 -7.08
N PRO A 81 11.80 22.39 -6.12
CA PRO A 81 10.44 22.91 -6.03
C PRO A 81 10.05 23.69 -7.30
N ALA A 82 8.87 23.39 -7.86
CA ALA A 82 8.28 24.13 -8.97
C ALA A 82 7.02 24.91 -8.51
N PRO A 83 6.70 26.09 -9.10
CA PRO A 83 5.64 26.99 -8.62
C PRO A 83 4.24 26.35 -8.51
N TYR A 84 3.94 25.37 -9.35
CA TYR A 84 2.60 24.76 -9.42
C TYR A 84 2.51 23.34 -8.86
N PHE A 85 3.59 22.56 -8.98
CA PHE A 85 3.62 21.14 -8.66
C PHE A 85 4.43 20.80 -7.40
N GLY A 86 5.07 21.81 -6.77
CA GLY A 86 5.94 21.61 -5.62
C GLY A 86 7.13 20.72 -5.97
N VAL A 87 7.55 19.88 -5.02
CA VAL A 87 8.60 18.88 -5.25
C VAL A 87 7.97 17.64 -5.88
N PHE A 88 8.42 17.29 -7.09
CA PHE A 88 8.08 16.05 -7.75
C PHE A 88 9.06 14.95 -7.31
N LYS A 89 8.54 13.79 -6.89
CA LYS A 89 9.35 12.64 -6.47
C LYS A 89 9.05 11.43 -7.33
N VAL A 90 10.10 10.73 -7.78
CA VAL A 90 10.03 9.45 -8.49
C VAL A 90 10.79 8.41 -7.69
N GLY A 91 10.04 7.51 -7.07
CA GLY A 91 10.54 6.28 -6.45
C GLY A 91 10.64 5.16 -7.48
N TYR A 92 11.69 4.37 -7.38
CA TYR A 92 11.90 3.16 -8.17
C TYR A 92 12.33 2.01 -7.27
N ASP A 93 11.89 0.80 -7.60
CA ASP A 93 12.31 -0.45 -6.99
C ASP A 93 12.42 -1.50 -8.10
N LEU A 94 13.65 -1.72 -8.56
CA LEU A 94 14.00 -2.72 -9.56
C LEU A 94 14.51 -3.96 -8.83
N SER A 95 13.96 -5.12 -9.16
CA SER A 95 14.39 -6.40 -8.60
C SER A 95 14.53 -7.45 -9.68
N HIS A 96 15.48 -8.35 -9.48
CA HIS A 96 15.67 -9.52 -10.31
C HIS A 96 15.87 -10.76 -9.44
N SER A 97 15.07 -11.80 -9.72
CA SER A 97 15.22 -13.12 -9.13
C SER A 97 15.97 -14.01 -10.12
N PHE A 98 17.19 -14.39 -9.75
CA PHE A 98 18.03 -15.27 -10.57
C PHE A 98 17.56 -16.73 -10.55
N LYS A 99 16.71 -17.12 -9.58
CA LYS A 99 16.09 -18.45 -9.49
C LYS A 99 14.99 -18.62 -10.54
N SER A 100 14.13 -17.62 -10.65
CA SER A 100 12.95 -17.66 -11.53
C SER A 100 13.15 -16.92 -12.85
N ASN A 101 14.31 -16.28 -13.02
CA ASN A 101 14.61 -15.35 -14.11
C ASN A 101 13.57 -14.20 -14.24
N MET A 102 12.87 -13.89 -13.16
CA MET A 102 11.86 -12.83 -13.16
C MET A 102 12.49 -11.47 -12.86
N GLN A 103 12.06 -10.46 -13.61
CA GLN A 103 12.38 -9.06 -13.38
C GLN A 103 11.10 -8.33 -13.02
N ALA A 104 11.20 -7.43 -12.04
CA ALA A 104 10.10 -6.56 -11.67
C ALA A 104 10.62 -5.16 -11.38
N LEU A 105 9.98 -4.15 -11.97
CA LEU A 105 10.21 -2.75 -11.69
C LEU A 105 8.93 -2.16 -11.10
N LYS A 106 9.00 -1.56 -9.93
CA LYS A 106 7.93 -0.73 -9.37
C LYS A 106 8.34 0.73 -9.50
N LEU A 107 7.42 1.56 -10.00
CA LEU A 107 7.58 3.00 -10.13
C LEU A 107 6.50 3.68 -9.30
N SER A 108 6.88 4.74 -8.59
CA SER A 108 5.94 5.62 -7.90
C SER A 108 6.31 7.07 -8.19
N ALA A 109 5.41 7.83 -8.80
CA ALA A 109 5.54 9.27 -8.96
C ALA A 109 4.60 9.98 -7.98
N SER A 110 5.05 11.05 -7.34
CA SER A 110 4.21 11.87 -6.48
C SER A 110 4.54 13.36 -6.62
N ALA A 111 3.52 14.19 -6.72
CA ALA A 111 3.62 15.65 -6.62
C ALA A 111 2.34 16.21 -6.03
N LYS A 112 2.46 17.18 -5.12
CA LYS A 112 1.37 18.03 -4.57
C LYS A 112 0.01 17.32 -4.45
N GLY A 113 -0.06 16.29 -3.61
CA GLY A 113 -1.32 15.56 -3.35
C GLY A 113 -1.72 14.52 -4.39
N ALA A 114 -0.96 14.37 -5.47
CA ALA A 114 -1.11 13.31 -6.47
C ALA A 114 -0.03 12.23 -6.32
N THR A 115 -0.43 10.98 -6.55
CA THR A 115 0.40 9.78 -6.56
C THR A 115 -0.02 8.89 -7.73
N LEU A 116 0.97 8.41 -8.48
CA LEU A 116 0.82 7.43 -9.55
C LEU A 116 1.77 6.28 -9.26
N LYS A 117 1.28 5.03 -9.29
CA LYS A 117 2.10 3.83 -9.16
C LYS A 117 1.90 2.93 -10.36
N ALA A 118 2.99 2.33 -10.81
CA ALA A 118 2.99 1.35 -11.87
C ALA A 118 4.01 0.25 -11.59
N THR A 119 3.78 -0.92 -12.18
CA THR A 119 4.70 -2.05 -12.16
C THR A 119 4.99 -2.47 -13.59
N VAL A 120 6.24 -2.80 -13.89
CA VAL A 120 6.65 -3.43 -15.14
C VAL A 120 7.18 -4.82 -14.79
N ASP A 121 6.62 -5.84 -15.43
CA ASP A 121 7.08 -7.22 -15.34
C ASP A 121 7.24 -7.81 -16.76
N SER A 122 7.43 -9.13 -16.87
CA SER A 122 7.55 -9.82 -18.16
C SER A 122 6.34 -9.68 -19.08
N HIS A 123 5.20 -9.22 -18.58
CA HIS A 123 3.96 -8.98 -19.31
C HIS A 123 3.74 -7.49 -19.64
N GLY A 124 4.75 -6.63 -19.39
CA GLY A 124 4.71 -5.21 -19.71
C GLY A 124 4.30 -4.31 -18.55
N LEU A 125 3.96 -3.06 -18.88
CA LEU A 125 3.58 -2.00 -17.94
C LEU A 125 2.14 -2.18 -17.45
N LYS A 126 1.95 -2.20 -16.13
CA LYS A 126 0.65 -2.20 -15.46
C LYS A 126 0.60 -1.01 -14.52
N PHE A 127 -0.33 -0.08 -14.75
CA PHE A 127 -0.68 0.88 -13.71
C PHE A 127 -1.26 0.12 -12.52
N THR A 128 -0.91 0.52 -11.29
CA THR A 128 -1.38 -0.13 -10.06
C THR A 128 -2.18 0.79 -9.17
N GLU A 129 -1.95 2.09 -9.29
CA GLU A 129 -2.68 3.08 -8.49
C GLU A 129 -2.56 4.46 -9.15
N PHE A 130 -3.67 5.18 -9.21
CA PHE A 130 -3.65 6.64 -9.32
C PHE A 130 -4.46 7.19 -8.16
N LEU A 131 -4.00 8.29 -7.59
CA LEU A 131 -4.68 9.05 -6.56
C LEU A 131 -4.32 10.51 -6.78
N ALA A 132 -5.30 11.40 -6.83
CA ALA A 132 -5.02 12.82 -6.68
C ALA A 132 -5.94 13.40 -5.61
N ARG A 133 -5.46 14.42 -4.89
CA ARG A 133 -6.27 15.20 -3.97
C ARG A 133 -6.11 16.66 -4.35
N SER A 134 -7.24 17.32 -4.58
CA SER A 134 -7.28 18.76 -4.76
C SER A 134 -8.43 19.34 -3.94
N LYS A 135 -8.36 20.64 -3.69
CA LYS A 135 -9.36 21.39 -2.93
C LYS A 135 -9.59 22.72 -3.64
N TYR A 136 -10.85 23.08 -3.83
CA TYR A 136 -11.28 24.38 -4.31
C TYR A 136 -12.31 24.91 -3.33
N ASP A 137 -11.95 26.00 -2.64
CA ASP A 137 -12.74 26.55 -1.54
C ASP A 137 -13.08 25.47 -0.48
N SER A 138 -14.36 25.23 -0.20
CA SER A 138 -14.84 24.24 0.77
C SER A 138 -14.99 22.83 0.18
N LEU A 139 -14.82 22.67 -1.13
CA LEU A 139 -14.98 21.40 -1.84
C LEU A 139 -13.62 20.72 -2.05
N SER A 140 -13.56 19.43 -1.71
CA SER A 140 -12.43 18.54 -1.95
C SER A 140 -12.77 17.51 -3.02
N PHE A 141 -11.77 17.12 -3.79
CA PHE A 141 -11.90 16.12 -4.85
C PHE A 141 -10.75 15.14 -4.75
N GLN A 142 -11.08 13.86 -4.81
CA GLN A 142 -10.15 12.76 -4.68
C GLN A 142 -10.42 11.66 -5.73
N PRO A 143 -10.02 11.86 -7.00
CA PRO A 143 -10.02 10.78 -7.97
C PRO A 143 -8.99 9.72 -7.60
N SER A 144 -9.36 8.46 -7.77
CA SER A 144 -8.47 7.32 -7.64
C SER A 144 -8.80 6.20 -8.64
N TYR A 145 -7.80 5.40 -8.99
CA TYR A 145 -7.97 4.25 -9.86
C TYR A 145 -7.19 3.06 -9.31
N LYS A 146 -7.87 1.92 -9.18
CA LYS A 146 -7.29 0.65 -8.69
C LYS A 146 -7.59 -0.50 -9.67
N PRO A 147 -6.57 -1.07 -10.33
CA PRO A 147 -6.76 -1.97 -11.46
C PRO A 147 -7.23 -3.40 -11.19
N PRO A 148 -7.05 -4.05 -10.00
CA PRO A 148 -7.49 -5.45 -9.86
C PRO A 148 -8.98 -5.63 -10.22
N ASN A 149 -9.78 -4.61 -9.88
CA ASN A 149 -11.23 -4.61 -10.10
C ASN A 149 -11.64 -3.76 -11.31
N GLY A 150 -10.71 -3.03 -11.93
CA GLY A 150 -11.00 -2.09 -13.00
C GLY A 150 -11.94 -0.96 -12.56
N VAL A 151 -11.87 -0.53 -11.30
CA VAL A 151 -12.76 0.50 -10.75
C VAL A 151 -12.03 1.83 -10.69
N VAL A 152 -12.61 2.85 -11.30
CA VAL A 152 -12.26 4.26 -11.11
C VAL A 152 -13.20 4.80 -10.04
N GLU A 153 -12.64 5.34 -8.97
CA GLU A 153 -13.40 5.96 -7.88
C GLU A 153 -13.16 7.47 -7.92
N LEU A 154 -14.22 8.27 -7.92
CA LEU A 154 -14.14 9.72 -7.75
C LEU A 154 -14.92 10.11 -6.51
N THR A 155 -14.21 10.58 -5.49
CA THR A 155 -14.85 11.15 -4.30
C THR A 155 -14.82 12.68 -4.37
N LEU A 156 -15.97 13.31 -4.23
CA LEU A 156 -16.18 14.75 -4.06
C LEU A 156 -16.70 14.96 -2.63
N GLY A 157 -16.22 15.95 -1.90
CA GLY A 157 -16.76 16.17 -0.56
C GLY A 157 -16.43 17.53 0.02
N SER A 158 -17.36 18.06 0.82
CA SER A 158 -17.17 19.22 1.66
C SER A 158 -17.09 18.79 3.13
N ARG A 159 -17.25 19.74 4.06
CA ARG A 159 -17.21 19.47 5.51
C ARG A 159 -18.24 18.43 5.96
N ASP A 160 -19.45 18.52 5.43
CA ASP A 160 -20.63 17.80 5.94
C ASP A 160 -21.26 16.88 4.87
N LEU A 161 -20.73 16.86 3.65
CA LEU A 161 -21.27 16.09 2.52
C LEU A 161 -20.15 15.42 1.73
N ALA A 162 -20.38 14.21 1.25
CA ALA A 162 -19.52 13.54 0.30
C ALA A 162 -20.35 12.77 -0.74
N ALA A 163 -19.83 12.68 -1.96
CA ALA A 163 -20.36 11.88 -3.04
C ALA A 163 -19.21 11.08 -3.64
N THR A 164 -19.35 9.76 -3.69
CA THR A 164 -18.39 8.85 -4.30
C THR A 164 -19.03 8.18 -5.50
N LEU A 165 -18.40 8.30 -6.66
CA LEU A 165 -18.77 7.65 -7.90
C LEU A 165 -17.80 6.50 -8.16
N TYR A 166 -18.31 5.33 -8.49
CA TYR A 166 -17.53 4.15 -8.86
C TYR A 166 -17.85 3.79 -10.31
N TYR A 167 -16.87 3.93 -11.20
CA TYR A 167 -17.00 3.45 -12.58
C TYR A 167 -16.28 2.12 -12.74
N ASN A 168 -17.03 1.06 -13.04
CA ASN A 168 -16.49 -0.24 -13.35
C ASN A 168 -16.15 -0.31 -14.85
N THR A 169 -14.86 -0.21 -15.18
CA THR A 169 -14.36 -0.24 -16.57
C THR A 169 -14.63 -1.56 -17.29
N LYS A 170 -14.79 -2.68 -16.57
CA LYS A 170 -15.07 -4.01 -17.16
C LYS A 170 -16.55 -4.15 -17.52
N ARG A 171 -17.45 -3.75 -16.62
CA ARG A 171 -18.91 -3.82 -16.80
C ARG A 171 -19.50 -2.61 -17.52
N LYS A 172 -18.71 -1.54 -17.68
CA LYS A 172 -19.16 -0.23 -18.17
C LYS A 172 -20.36 0.31 -17.37
N SER A 173 -20.35 0.10 -16.05
CA SER A 173 -21.41 0.54 -15.14
C SER A 173 -20.91 1.61 -14.18
N VAL A 174 -21.84 2.45 -13.69
CA VAL A 174 -21.60 3.46 -12.67
C VAL A 174 -22.42 3.12 -11.44
N ASP A 175 -21.77 3.05 -10.29
CA ASP A 175 -22.39 3.01 -8.97
C ASP A 175 -22.07 4.31 -8.22
N TYR A 176 -22.86 4.64 -7.20
CA TYR A 176 -22.64 5.84 -6.40
C TYR A 176 -22.95 5.61 -4.92
N LYS A 177 -22.36 6.48 -4.10
CA LYS A 177 -22.59 6.59 -2.67
C LYS A 177 -22.61 8.06 -2.29
N LEU A 178 -23.64 8.49 -1.57
CA LEU A 178 -23.75 9.81 -0.98
C LEU A 178 -23.63 9.67 0.53
N ALA A 179 -22.83 10.52 1.16
CA ALA A 179 -22.70 10.57 2.61
C ALA A 179 -22.96 11.99 3.10
N ALA A 180 -23.63 12.11 4.23
CA ALA A 180 -23.86 13.36 4.94
C ALA A 180 -23.49 13.16 6.41
N SER A 181 -22.83 14.14 7.00
CA SER A 181 -22.53 14.16 8.43
C SER A 181 -22.84 15.55 8.97
N ARG A 182 -23.51 15.61 10.11
CA ARG A 182 -23.85 16.88 10.76
C ARG A 182 -23.69 16.77 12.26
N GLN A 183 -22.84 17.63 12.81
CA GLN A 183 -22.78 17.84 14.25
C GLN A 183 -24.01 18.64 14.71
N LEU A 184 -24.72 18.12 15.72
CA LEU A 184 -25.89 18.77 16.32
C LEU A 184 -25.55 19.53 17.61
N GLY A 185 -24.37 19.28 18.17
CA GLY A 185 -23.83 19.95 19.36
C GLY A 185 -22.63 19.20 19.91
N ALA A 186 -22.08 19.64 21.05
CA ALA A 186 -21.02 18.89 21.72
C ALA A 186 -21.49 17.45 22.01
N GLY A 187 -20.69 16.46 21.61
CA GLY A 187 -20.99 15.03 21.83
C GLY A 187 -22.16 14.45 21.02
N ARG A 188 -22.84 15.21 20.15
CA ARG A 188 -24.03 14.75 19.40
C ARG A 188 -23.94 15.00 17.91
N GLY A 189 -24.28 14.00 17.10
CA GLY A 189 -24.25 14.12 15.64
C GLY A 189 -25.05 13.06 14.92
N VAL A 190 -25.27 13.29 13.63
CA VAL A 190 -25.92 12.37 12.70
C VAL A 190 -25.00 12.14 11.52
N GLU A 191 -24.89 10.88 11.11
CA GLU A 191 -24.24 10.44 9.90
C GLU A 191 -25.28 9.67 9.06
N ALA A 192 -25.31 9.93 7.76
CA ALA A 192 -26.18 9.25 6.83
C ALA A 192 -25.39 8.87 5.58
N GLU A 193 -25.69 7.71 5.03
CA GLU A 193 -25.11 7.17 3.82
C GLU A 193 -26.21 6.58 2.95
N VAL A 194 -26.22 6.93 1.67
CA VAL A 194 -27.19 6.48 0.68
C VAL A 194 -26.40 5.85 -0.47
N ALA A 195 -26.65 4.57 -0.71
CA ALA A 195 -26.14 3.84 -1.87
C ALA A 195 -27.29 3.54 -2.85
N ALA A 196 -27.04 2.77 -3.90
CA ALA A 196 -28.06 2.44 -4.89
C ALA A 196 -29.20 1.56 -4.33
N ASP A 197 -28.90 0.73 -3.33
CA ASP A 197 -29.80 -0.31 -2.82
C ASP A 197 -30.39 -0.01 -1.44
N GLY A 198 -29.85 0.99 -0.73
CA GLY A 198 -30.33 1.31 0.61
C GLY A 198 -29.72 2.55 1.23
N VAL A 199 -30.05 2.70 2.51
CA VAL A 199 -29.64 3.82 3.36
C VAL A 199 -29.19 3.32 4.72
N ASP A 200 -28.13 3.92 5.22
CA ASP A 200 -27.63 3.79 6.59
C ASP A 200 -27.68 5.16 7.27
N VAL A 201 -28.33 5.26 8.42
CA VAL A 201 -28.39 6.48 9.23
C VAL A 201 -27.97 6.14 10.65
N SER A 202 -26.97 6.86 11.18
CA SER A 202 -26.50 6.72 12.55
C SER A 202 -26.58 8.04 13.29
N TYR A 203 -27.31 8.06 14.41
CA TYR A 203 -27.25 9.13 15.39
C TYR A 203 -26.35 8.71 16.53
N PHE A 204 -25.50 9.61 17.03
CA PHE A 204 -24.71 9.37 18.23
C PHE A 204 -24.86 10.49 19.27
N ASP A 205 -24.78 10.10 20.53
CA ASP A 205 -24.85 10.97 21.69
C ASP A 205 -23.91 10.47 22.80
N SER A 206 -22.93 11.28 23.20
CA SER A 206 -22.06 11.01 24.35
C SER A 206 -22.29 11.97 25.53
N THR A 207 -23.41 12.69 25.52
CA THR A 207 -23.85 13.61 26.57
C THR A 207 -24.96 13.02 27.43
N PHE A 208 -25.63 11.99 26.95
CA PHE A 208 -26.68 11.29 27.68
C PHE A 208 -26.18 10.64 28.97
N GLU A 209 -24.96 10.10 28.96
CA GLU A 209 -24.38 9.37 30.08
C GLU A 209 -22.87 9.58 30.11
N GLU A 210 -22.34 9.95 31.28
CA GLU A 210 -20.90 10.17 31.46
C GLU A 210 -20.09 8.89 31.21
N GLY A 211 -19.00 9.01 30.45
CA GLY A 211 -18.15 7.87 30.08
C GLY A 211 -18.76 6.93 29.01
N ALA A 212 -19.96 7.23 28.49
CA ALA A 212 -20.63 6.40 27.50
C ALA A 212 -20.97 7.16 26.20
N LYS A 213 -20.90 6.46 25.08
CA LYS A 213 -21.41 6.89 23.78
C LYS A 213 -22.57 5.98 23.36
N TRP A 214 -23.73 6.56 23.18
CA TRP A 214 -24.90 5.91 22.60
C TRP A 214 -24.92 6.12 21.09
N THR A 215 -25.33 5.10 20.35
CA THR A 215 -25.44 5.14 18.88
C THR A 215 -26.70 4.40 18.46
N ALA A 216 -27.60 5.10 17.78
CA ALA A 216 -28.79 4.54 17.16
C ALA A 216 -28.56 4.46 15.65
N THR A 217 -28.63 3.25 15.08
CA THR A 217 -28.37 2.99 13.67
C THR A 217 -29.61 2.39 13.01
N LEU A 218 -30.05 2.99 11.92
CA LEU A 218 -31.03 2.46 10.99
C LEU A 218 -30.28 2.06 9.71
N SER A 219 -30.45 0.82 9.27
CA SER A 219 -29.84 0.29 8.06
C SER A 219 -30.89 -0.53 7.33
N ALA A 220 -31.29 -0.09 6.13
CA ALA A 220 -32.32 -0.80 5.37
C ALA A 220 -32.20 -0.59 3.86
N PRO A 221 -32.55 -1.62 3.06
CA PRO A 221 -32.74 -1.44 1.64
C PRO A 221 -33.98 -0.58 1.38
N PHE A 222 -34.00 0.20 0.30
CA PHE A 222 -35.15 1.08 -0.01
C PHE A 222 -36.47 0.31 -0.17
N SER A 223 -36.38 -0.94 -0.64
CA SER A 223 -37.53 -1.83 -0.81
C SER A 223 -38.20 -2.27 0.50
N ARG A 224 -37.54 -2.08 1.66
CA ARG A 224 -38.05 -2.46 2.98
C ARG A 224 -37.89 -1.36 4.01
N LEU A 225 -37.85 -0.10 3.57
CA LEU A 225 -37.61 1.03 4.48
C LEU A 225 -38.73 1.18 5.52
N SER A 226 -39.97 0.79 5.18
CA SER A 226 -41.12 0.78 6.12
C SER A 226 -40.95 -0.20 7.28
N ASP A 227 -40.15 -1.25 7.08
CA ASP A 227 -39.96 -2.34 8.04
C ASP A 227 -38.61 -2.22 8.76
N ALA A 228 -37.89 -1.12 8.53
CA ALA A 228 -36.56 -0.89 9.04
C ALA A 228 -36.57 -0.74 10.57
N GLY A 229 -35.87 -1.64 11.26
CA GLY A 229 -35.63 -1.54 12.69
C GLY A 229 -34.48 -0.57 13.01
N VAL A 230 -34.52 0.01 14.21
CA VAL A 230 -33.41 0.80 14.75
C VAL A 230 -32.62 -0.05 15.74
N GLN A 231 -31.32 -0.17 15.52
CA GLN A 231 -30.39 -0.80 16.45
C GLN A 231 -29.82 0.25 17.39
N LEU A 232 -29.83 -0.02 18.69
CA LEU A 232 -29.24 0.86 19.70
C LEU A 232 -28.01 0.19 20.31
N ARG A 233 -26.88 0.90 20.33
CA ARG A 233 -25.61 0.44 20.90
C ARG A 233 -25.09 1.45 21.91
N ARG A 234 -24.58 0.96 23.04
CA ARG A 234 -23.84 1.71 24.04
C ARG A 234 -22.37 1.28 24.03
N THR A 235 -21.45 2.24 24.05
CA THR A 235 -19.99 2.00 24.13
C THR A 235 -19.40 2.79 25.29
N MET A 236 -18.62 2.13 26.15
CA MET A 236 -17.96 2.74 27.31
C MET A 236 -16.50 3.06 26.98
N SER A 237 -16.03 4.21 27.46
CA SER A 237 -14.60 4.56 27.47
C SER A 237 -14.12 4.62 28.92
N PHE A 238 -13.06 3.87 29.23
CA PHE A 238 -12.41 3.85 30.55
C PHE A 238 -11.15 4.70 30.54
#